data_AF-A0A351EKR7-F1
#
_entry.id   AF-A0A351EKR7-F1
#
_cell.length_a   1.000
_cell.length_b   1.000
_cell.length_c   1.000
_cell.angle_alpha   90.00
_cell.angle_beta   90.00
_cell.angle_gamma   90.00
#
_symmetry.space_group_name_H-M   'P 1'
#
loop_
_entity.id
_entity.type
_entity.pdbx_description
1 polymer ?
#
loop_
_entity_poly.entity_id
_entity_poly.type
_entity_poly.pdbx_seq_one_letter_code
_entity_poly.pdbx_strand_id
1 'polypeptide(L)' 'FHGTADPFVPYGDSLQAIEDMPSPAKTIKLYDGAKHELFNEINKEEVIRDLQSWIEDTLGNLKETSK' A
#
# COMPACT_ATOMS: atom_id res chain seq x y z
N PHE A 1 -1.95 -0.41 -1.43
CA PHE A 1 -2.00 0.95 -2.00
C PHE A 1 -3.29 1.11 -2.75
N HIS A 2 -3.97 2.25 -2.61
CA HIS A 2 -5.23 2.48 -3.33
C HIS A 2 -5.45 3.98 -3.57
N GLY A 3 -5.97 4.36 -4.74
CA GLY A 3 -6.32 5.76 -5.04
C GLY A 3 -7.76 6.09 -4.64
N THR A 4 -7.99 7.19 -3.91
CA THR A 4 -9.35 7.49 -3.41
C THR A 4 -10.36 7.83 -4.51
N ALA A 5 -9.89 8.11 -5.73
CA ALA A 5 -10.70 8.41 -6.91
C ALA A 5 -10.69 7.27 -7.95
N ASP A 6 -10.36 6.03 -7.53
CA ASP A 6 -10.49 4.84 -8.37
C ASP A 6 -11.94 4.67 -8.86
N PRO A 7 -12.20 4.69 -10.20
CA PRO A 7 -13.55 4.58 -10.74
C PRO A 7 -14.01 3.13 -10.93
N PHE A 8 -13.13 2.15 -10.73
CA PHE A 8 -13.40 0.73 -11.00
C PHE A 8 -13.59 -0.07 -9.72
N VAL A 9 -12.79 0.21 -8.69
CA VAL A 9 -12.84 -0.49 -7.42
C VAL A 9 -12.86 0.53 -6.28
N PRO A 10 -13.86 0.51 -5.39
CA PRO A 10 -13.87 1.39 -4.22
C PRO A 10 -12.70 1.07 -3.27
N TYR A 11 -12.02 2.11 -2.77
CA TYR A 11 -10.91 1.92 -1.82
C TYR A 11 -11.32 1.23 -0.52
N GLY A 12 -12.62 1.26 -0.17
CA GLY A 12 -13.19 0.54 0.97
C GLY A 12 -12.94 -0.96 0.91
N ASP A 13 -12.91 -1.56 -0.29
CA ASP A 13 -12.64 -2.99 -0.45
C ASP A 13 -11.20 -3.35 -0.05
N SER A 14 -10.26 -2.42 -0.29
CA SER A 14 -8.86 -2.58 0.17
C SER A 14 -8.73 -2.37 1.67
N LEU A 15 -9.53 -1.50 2.29
CA LEU A 15 -9.56 -1.36 3.75
C LEU A 15 -10.05 -2.66 4.40
N GLN A 16 -11.16 -3.21 3.90
CA GLN A 16 -11.70 -4.47 4.39
C GLN A 16 -10.70 -5.63 4.22
N ALA A 17 -10.08 -5.75 3.05
CA ALA A 17 -9.06 -6.78 2.82
C ALA A 17 -7.89 -6.68 3.79
N ILE A 18 -7.48 -5.46 4.16
CA ILE A 18 -6.40 -5.25 5.13
C ILE A 18 -6.86 -5.58 6.55
N GLU A 19 -8.11 -5.29 6.93
CA GLU A 19 -8.67 -5.70 8.21
C GLU A 19 -8.67 -7.23 8.34
N ASP A 20 -9.17 -7.93 7.31
CA ASP A 20 -9.36 -9.39 7.31
C ASP A 20 -8.07 -10.21 7.18
N MET A 21 -6.99 -9.60 6.68
CA MET A 21 -5.72 -10.30 6.41
C MET A 21 -5.04 -10.76 7.71
N PRO A 22 -4.79 -12.06 7.95
CA PRO A 22 -4.18 -12.53 9.21
C PRO A 22 -2.68 -12.20 9.34
N SER A 23 -2.06 -11.64 8.29
CA SER A 23 -0.64 -11.27 8.29
C SER A 23 -0.37 -10.10 9.25
N PRO A 24 0.66 -10.18 10.10
CA PRO A 24 1.11 -9.04 10.89
C PRO A 24 1.90 -8.03 10.03
N ALA A 25 2.47 -8.47 8.90
CA ALA A 25 3.21 -7.63 7.97
C ALA A 25 2.30 -7.15 6.84
N LYS A 26 1.44 -6.18 7.17
CA LYS A 26 0.49 -5.56 6.23
C LYS A 26 0.37 -4.06 6.52
N THR A 27 0.18 -3.27 5.47
CA THR A 27 -0.16 -1.86 5.59
C THR A 27 -1.09 -1.44 4.46
N ILE A 28 -1.85 -0.37 4.69
CA ILE A 28 -2.60 0.32 3.64
C ILE A 28 -2.15 1.76 3.57
N LYS A 29 -1.96 2.27 2.36
CA LYS A 29 -1.77 3.69 2.08
C LYS A 29 -2.74 4.10 0.99
N LEU A 30 -3.49 5.15 1.27
CA LEU A 30 -4.45 5.77 0.35
C LEU A 30 -3.82 7.02 -0.26
N TYR A 31 -3.99 7.20 -1.56
CA TYR A 31 -3.50 8.37 -2.29
C TYR A 31 -4.70 9.22 -2.70
N ASP A 32 -4.78 10.42 -2.15
CA ASP A 32 -5.93 11.30 -2.37
C ASP A 32 -6.02 11.75 -3.83
N GLY A 33 -7.20 11.60 -4.45
CA GLY A 33 -7.46 11.97 -5.83
C GLY A 33 -6.83 11.05 -6.89
N ALA A 34 -5.99 10.10 -6.51
CA ALA A 34 -5.38 9.15 -7.43
C ALA A 34 -6.39 8.09 -7.90
N LYS A 35 -6.19 7.56 -9.10
CA LYS A 35 -7.06 6.54 -9.71
C LYS A 35 -6.51 5.13 -9.54
N HIS A 36 -7.07 4.17 -10.28
CA HIS A 36 -6.72 2.75 -10.24
C HIS A 36 -5.24 2.45 -10.52
N GLU A 37 -4.67 3.11 -11.54
CA GLU A 37 -3.34 2.81 -12.08
C GLU A 37 -2.24 3.64 -11.39
N LEU A 38 -2.03 3.44 -10.09
CA LEU A 38 -1.13 4.27 -9.27
C LEU A 38 0.33 4.37 -9.80
N PHE A 39 0.86 3.30 -10.39
CA PHE A 39 2.21 3.32 -10.98
C PHE A 39 2.30 4.09 -12.31
N ASN A 40 1.16 4.45 -12.89
CA ASN A 40 1.02 5.25 -14.12
C ASN A 40 0.38 6.63 -13.86
N GLU A 41 0.19 7.01 -12.59
CA GLU A 41 -0.38 8.30 -12.19
C GLU A 41 0.68 9.41 -12.10
N ILE A 42 0.25 10.68 -12.01
CA ILE A 42 1.15 11.84 -11.88
C ILE A 42 2.06 11.70 -10.64
N ASN A 43 1.56 11.13 -9.55
CA ASN A 43 2.32 10.92 -8.31
C ASN A 43 3.05 9.57 -8.25
N LYS A 44 3.23 8.86 -9.37
CA LYS A 44 3.91 7.54 -9.41
C LYS A 44 5.24 7.48 -8.65
N GLU A 45 6.02 8.56 -8.66
CA GLU A 45 7.31 8.60 -7.97
C GLU A 45 7.15 8.55 -6.44
N GLU A 46 6.07 9.12 -5.90
CA GLU A 46 5.67 8.97 -4.50
C GLU A 46 5.29 7.52 -4.21
N VAL A 47 4.43 6.94 -5.04
CA VAL A 47 3.97 5.55 -4.90
C VAL A 47 5.13 4.55 -4.90
N ILE A 48 6.10 4.74 -5.81
CA ILE A 48 7.29 3.88 -5.91
C ILE A 48 8.17 4.02 -4.67
N ARG A 49 8.41 5.24 -4.18
CA ARG A 49 9.19 5.46 -2.96
C ARG A 49 8.51 4.81 -1.75
N ASP A 50 7.20 4.98 -1.60
CA ASP A 50 6.45 4.37 -0.51
C ASP A 50 6.49 2.84 -0.55
N LEU A 51 6.42 2.25 -1.75
CA LEU A 51 6.61 0.81 -1.93
C LEU A 51 8.00 0.35 -1.48
N GLN A 52 9.05 1.06 -1.94
CA GLN A 52 10.43 0.74 -1.61
C GLN A 52 10.67 0.81 -0.10
N SER A 53 10.27 1.91 0.55
CA SER A 53 10.41 2.06 2.00
C SER A 53 9.67 0.96 2.76
N TRP A 54 8.44 0.62 2.35
CA TRP A 54 7.69 -0.46 3.00
C TRP A 54 8.39 -1.82 2.89
N ILE A 55 8.98 -2.14 1.73
CA ILE A 55 9.75 -3.38 1.54
C ILE A 55 10.98 -3.40 2.45
N GLU A 56 11.77 -2.32 2.45
CA GLU A 56 12.99 -2.19 3.25
C GLU A 56 12.69 -2.32 4.75
N ASP A 57 11.68 -1.61 5.24
CA ASP A 57 11.26 -1.65 6.65
C ASP A 57 10.76 -3.04 7.03
N THR A 58 9.91 -3.64 6.19
CA THR A 58 9.33 -4.97 6.47
C THR A 58 10.43 -6.05 6.53
N LEU A 59 11.37 -6.03 5.59
CA LEU A 59 12.48 -6.98 5.56
C LEU A 59 13.51 -6.71 6.67
N GLY A 60 13.70 -5.45 7.06
CA GLY A 60 14.52 -5.07 8.23
C GLY A 60 13.93 -5.66 9.52
N ASN A 61 12.64 -5.41 9.76
CA ASN A 61 11.94 -5.84 10.96
C ASN A 61 11.88 -7.37 11.11
N LEU A 62 11.66 -8.11 10.02
CA LEU A 62 11.64 -9.58 10.05
C LEU A 62 12.97 -10.20 10.49
N LYS A 63 14.10 -9.56 10.14
CA LYS A 63 15.44 -10.01 10.56
C LYS A 63 15.68 -9.79 12.05
N GLU A 64 15.09 -8.76 12.63
CA GLU A 64 15.18 -8.49 14.07
C GLU A 64 14.33 -9.45 14.89
N THR A 65 13.12 -9.77 14.44
CA THR A 65 12.23 -10.73 15.13
C THR A 65 12.67 -12.19 15.04
N SER A 66 13.62 -12.50 14.13
CA SER A 66 14.16 -13.86 13.93
C SER A 66 15.49 -14.10 14.66
N LYS A 67 16.00 -13.11 15.39
CA LYS A 67 17.16 -13.22 16.29
C LYS A 67 16.70 -13.45 17.73
#